data_AF-A0A921SN18-F1
#
_entry.id   AF-A0A921SN18-F1
#
_cell.length_a   1.000
_cell.length_b   1.000
_cell.length_c   1.000
_cell.angle_alpha   90.00
_cell.angle_beta   90.00
_cell.angle_gamma   90.00
#
_symmetry.space_group_name_H-M   'P 1'
#
loop_
_entity.id
_entity.type
_entity.pdbx_description
1 polymer ?
#
loop_
_entity_poly.entity_id
_entity_poly.type
_entity_poly.pdbx_seq_one_letter_code
_entity_poly.pdbx_strand_id
1 'polypeptide(L)' 'YPLGEDELARLLGGIQDLLDGLSALLVVERSVRSPQPQLPDRLEVYREKTYGETRMWLLQLVDDDGAATHEGTAD' A
#
# COMPACT_ATOMS: atom_id res chain seq x y z
N TYR A 1 3.97 19.83 -5.16
CA TYR A 1 2.61 20.11 -4.66
C TYR A 1 2.30 19.15 -3.52
N PRO A 2 1.60 19.59 -2.46
CA PRO A 2 1.14 18.69 -1.41
C PRO A 2 0.04 17.79 -1.94
N LEU A 3 0.21 16.46 -1.83
CA LEU A 3 -0.81 15.46 -2.14
C LEU A 3 -1.67 15.20 -0.90
N GLY A 4 -2.97 15.48 -0.97
CA GLY A 4 -3.92 15.25 0.12
C GLY A 4 -4.35 13.79 0.23
N GLU A 5 -4.97 13.43 1.35
CA GLU A 5 -5.35 12.04 1.64
C GLU A 5 -6.45 11.52 0.69
N ASP A 6 -7.47 12.33 0.39
CA ASP A 6 -8.54 11.95 -0.55
C ASP A 6 -8.04 11.79 -1.99
N GLU A 7 -7.04 12.60 -2.36
CA GLU A 7 -6.43 12.51 -3.69
C GLU A 7 -5.55 11.27 -3.80
N LEU A 8 -4.79 10.95 -2.75
CA LEU A 8 -4.05 9.70 -2.65
C LEU A 8 -4.99 8.49 -2.73
N ALA A 9 -6.10 8.49 -1.99
CA ALA A 9 -7.08 7.40 -2.03
C ALA A 9 -7.64 7.17 -3.45
N ARG A 10 -8.00 8.25 -4.15
CA ARG A 10 -8.46 8.18 -5.56
C ARG A 10 -7.38 7.61 -6.49
N LEU A 11 -6.12 8.01 -6.29
CA LEU A 11 -5.00 7.50 -7.08
C LEU A 11 -4.78 6.01 -6.84
N LEU A 12 -4.78 5.57 -5.58
CA LEU A 12 -4.67 4.15 -5.22
C LEU A 12 -5.80 3.32 -5.84
N GLY A 13 -7.02 3.86 -5.87
CA GLY A 13 -8.18 3.25 -6.51
C GLY A 13 -8.02 3.01 -8.02
N GLY A 14 -7.24 3.84 -8.73
CA GLY A 14 -6.91 3.61 -10.14
C GLY A 14 -5.69 2.71 -10.34
N ILE A 15 -4.70 2.79 -9.45
CA ILE A 15 -3.47 2.01 -9.56
C ILE A 15 -3.69 0.52 -9.29
N GLN A 16 -4.62 0.15 -8.41
CA GLN A 16 -4.90 -1.26 -8.08
C GLN A 16 -5.21 -2.11 -9.33
N ASP A 17 -5.83 -1.53 -10.36
CA ASP A 17 -6.17 -2.22 -11.62
C ASP A 17 -4.99 -2.31 -12.60
N LEU A 18 -3.85 -1.68 -12.28
CA LEU A 18 -2.61 -1.71 -13.06
C LEU A 18 -1.59 -2.71 -12.50
N LEU A 19 -1.88 -3.32 -11.35
CA LEU A 19 -0.98 -4.28 -10.72
C LEU A 19 -1.03 -5.64 -11.42
N ASP A 20 0.14 -6.23 -11.68
CA ASP A 20 0.30 -7.52 -12.34
C ASP A 20 0.10 -8.69 -11.36
N GLY A 21 -1.11 -8.82 -10.82
CA GLY A 21 -1.49 -9.89 -9.90
C GLY A 21 -0.97 -9.78 -8.47
N LEU A 22 -1.15 -10.84 -7.69
CA LEU A 22 -0.94 -10.87 -6.22
C LEU A 22 0.51 -10.70 -5.76
N SER A 23 1.49 -10.87 -6.66
CA SER A 23 2.91 -10.67 -6.34
C SER A 23 3.38 -9.23 -6.50
N ALA A 24 2.55 -8.36 -7.08
CA ALA A 24 2.87 -6.95 -7.25
C ALA A 24 2.79 -6.19 -5.92
N LEU A 25 3.75 -5.29 -5.70
CA LEU A 25 3.79 -4.42 -4.52
C LEU A 25 3.70 -2.96 -4.95
N LEU A 26 2.87 -2.21 -4.23
CA LEU A 26 2.81 -0.75 -4.29
C LEU A 26 3.45 -0.17 -3.04
N VAL A 27 4.30 0.84 -3.21
CA VAL A 27 4.96 1.51 -2.08
C VAL A 27 4.46 2.93 -1.96
N VAL A 28 3.92 3.27 -0.80
CA VAL A 28 3.52 4.64 -0.45
C VAL A 28 4.48 5.18 0.60
N GLU A 29 5.16 6.27 0.27
CA GLU A 29 6.09 6.96 1.17
C GLU A 29 5.51 8.32 1.58
N ARG A 30 5.47 8.59 2.89
CA ARG A 30 5.00 9.86 3.46
C ARG A 30 5.83 10.25 4.68
N SER A 31 5.66 11.48 5.16
CA SER A 31 6.18 11.85 6.49
C SER A 31 5.49 11.01 7.57
N VAL A 32 6.20 10.65 8.64
CA VAL A 32 5.66 9.96 9.84
C VAL A 32 4.49 10.68 10.52
N ARG A 33 4.31 11.97 10.23
CA ARG A 33 3.18 12.79 10.70
C ARG A 33 1.91 12.59 9.87
N SER A 34 2.03 11.96 8.70
CA SER A 34 0.89 11.66 7.83
C SER A 34 0.16 10.44 8.37
N PRO A 35 -1.18 10.41 8.29
CA PRO A 35 -1.93 9.21 8.62
C PRO A 35 -1.59 8.08 7.63
N GLN A 36 -1.97 6.86 7.99
CA GLN A 36 -2.01 5.76 7.03
C GLN A 36 -2.98 6.11 5.88
N PRO A 37 -2.63 5.82 4.61
CA PRO A 37 -3.52 6.05 3.49
C PRO A 37 -4.84 5.28 3.64
N GLN A 38 -5.93 5.89 3.19
CA GLN A 38 -7.18 5.16 2.97
C GLN A 38 -6.99 4.24 1.77
N LEU A 39 -7.21 2.95 1.95
CA LEU A 39 -7.01 1.93 0.92
C LEU A 39 -8.34 1.57 0.26
N PRO A 40 -8.35 1.32 -1.06
CA PRO A 40 -9.48 0.69 -1.73
C PRO A 40 -9.59 -0.79 -1.34
N ASP A 41 -10.77 -1.38 -1.56
CA ASP A 41 -11.12 -2.73 -1.09
C ASP A 41 -10.16 -3.83 -1.55
N ARG A 42 -9.48 -3.67 -2.70
CA ARG A 42 -8.56 -4.67 -3.24
C ARG A 42 -7.12 -4.52 -2.73
N LEU A 43 -6.83 -3.56 -1.85
CA LEU A 43 -5.48 -3.35 -1.32
C LEU A 43 -5.44 -3.50 0.20
N GLU A 44 -4.37 -4.11 0.70
CA GLU A 44 -4.06 -4.18 2.13
C GLU A 44 -2.61 -3.75 2.40
N VAL A 45 -2.31 -3.40 3.66
CA VAL A 45 -0.93 -3.16 4.08
C VAL A 45 -0.24 -4.50 4.32
N TYR A 46 0.67 -4.86 3.42
CA TYR A 46 1.55 -6.01 3.60
C TYR A 46 2.61 -5.76 4.68
N ARG A 47 3.22 -4.56 4.66
CA ARG A 47 4.26 -4.19 5.62
C ARG A 47 4.33 -2.67 5.81
N GLU A 48 4.55 -2.25 7.04
CA GLU A 48 4.91 -0.86 7.37
C GLU A 48 6.35 -0.78 7.86
N LYS A 49 7.08 0.25 7.44
CA LYS A 49 8.39 0.60 8.00
C LYS A 49 8.48 2.11 8.25
N THR A 50 9.18 2.49 9.30
CA THR A 50 9.50 3.88 9.61
C THR A 50 11.01 4.07 9.63
N TYR A 51 11.50 5.08 8.91
CA TYR A 51 12.90 5.46 8.78
C TYR A 51 13.05 6.95 9.06
N GLY A 52 13.47 7.30 10.27
CA GLY A 52 13.56 8.70 10.70
C GLY A 52 12.20 9.40 10.60
N GLU A 53 12.10 10.43 9.75
CA GLU A 53 10.87 11.19 9.53
C GLU A 53 9.97 10.64 8.42
N THR A 54 10.36 9.50 7.82
CA THR A 54 9.66 8.86 6.71
C THR A 54 8.96 7.59 7.15
N ARG A 55 7.71 7.42 6.72
CA ARG A 55 6.91 6.19 6.84
C ARG A 55 6.63 5.62 5.47
N MET A 56 6.85 4.33 5.32
CA MET A 56 6.62 3.56 4.10
C MET A 56 5.59 2.47 4.38
N TRP A 57 4.55 2.41 3.54
CA TRP A 57 3.63 1.29 3.47
C TRP A 57 3.85 0.52 2.18
N LEU A 58 4.10 -0.78 2.30
CA LEU A 58 4.07 -1.73 1.20
C LEU A 58 2.65 -2.28 1.17
N LEU A 59 1.97 -2.08 0.05
CA LEU A 59 0.61 -2.52 -0.19
C LEU A 59 0.63 -3.66 -1.21
N GLN A 60 -0.27 -4.62 -1.05
CA GLN A 60 -0.46 -5.73 -1.97
C GLN A 60 -1.94 -5.89 -2.31
N LEU A 61 -2.24 -6.59 -3.40
CA LEU A 61 -3.60 -7.01 -3.71
C LEU A 61 -4.08 -8.06 -2.71
N VAL A 62 -5.34 -7.98 -2.30
CA VAL A 62 -6.03 -9.08 -1.61
C VAL A 62 -6.58 -10.06 -2.64
N ASP A 63 -6.49 -11.35 -2.36
CA ASP A 63 -7.17 -12.38 -3.15
C ASP A 63 -8.68 -12.37 -2.85
N ASP A 64 -9.50 -12.86 -3.78
CA ASP A 64 -10.98 -12.88 -3.65
C ASP A 64 -11.44 -13.76 -2.46
N ASP A 65 -10.59 -14.69 -2.01
CA ASP A 65 -10.80 -15.53 -0.82
C ASP A 65 -10.22 -14.92 0.49
N GLY A 66 -9.65 -13.71 0.44
CA GLY A 66 -9.04 -13.03 1.60
C GLY A 66 -7.71 -13.65 2.06
N ALA A 67 -7.11 -14.53 1.25
CA ALA A 67 -5.85 -15.19 1.58
C ALA A 67 -4.65 -14.38 1.03
N ALA A 68 -3.94 -13.70 1.92
CA ALA A 68 -2.62 -13.14 1.61
C ALA A 68 -1.68 -14.27 1.17
N THR A 69 -1.13 -14.19 -0.04
CA THR A 69 -0.12 -15.15 -0.50
C THR A 69 1.19 -14.89 0.25
N HIS A 70 1.41 -15.63 1.34
CA HIS A 70 2.64 -15.59 2.11
C HIS A 70 3.72 -16.48 1.49
N GLU A 71 4.64 -15.90 0.72
CA GLU A 71 6.01 -16.42 0.64
C GLU A 71 7.00 -15.25 0.60
N GLY A 72 7.80 -15.13 1.67
CA GLY A 72 8.81 -14.08 1.76
C GLY A 72 9.38 -13.90 3.16
N THR A 73 9.86 -14.98 3.79
CA THR A 73 10.87 -14.87 4.86
C THR A 73 12.12 -14.29 4.21
N ALA A 74 12.37 -13.00 4.45
CA ALA A 74 13.67 -12.40 4.24
C ALA A 74 14.38 -12.37 5.59
N ASP A 75 15.46 -13.16 5.66
CA ASP A 75 16.53 -13.14 6.66
C ASP A 75 17.12 -11.72 6.82
#